data_AF-K9W5B4-F1
#
_entry.id   AF-K9W5B4-F1
#
_cell.length_a   1.000
_cell.length_b   1.000
_cell.length_c   1.000
_cell.angle_alpha   90.00
_cell.angle_beta   90.00
_cell.angle_gamma   90.00
#
_symmetry.space_group_name_H-M   'P 1'
#
loop_
_entity.id
_entity.type
_entity.pdbx_description
1 polymer ?
#
loop_
_entity_poly.entity_id
_entity_poly.type
_entity_poly.pdbx_seq_one_letter_code
_entity_poly.pdbx_strand_id
1 'polypeptide(L)'
;MGLMEKLFGGKVNTDAPGQLAKGSKGELAIGVDKALAATDSSAINPHNVDFSSIRTAPVVPKPRYFTATEAGALQNLATQKREMTEHTKKAYKALKSVDTSDRVVHQLHRGYQGKVAQNEVARLKSNTQLAEQIHSSRPDYAQMHQRVEVADKTAVDAIAKIKESYGA
;
A
#
# COMPACT_ATOMS: atom_id res chain seq x y z
N MET A 1 43.68 -46.79 -7.53
CA MET A 1 42.35 -46.75 -8.15
C MET A 1 41.34 -47.37 -7.19
N GLY A 2 40.40 -46.56 -6.71
CA GLY A 2 39.03 -47.04 -6.58
C GLY A 2 38.57 -47.53 -5.22
N LEU A 3 37.90 -46.60 -4.53
CA LEU A 3 36.60 -46.79 -3.87
C LEU A 3 36.46 -47.50 -2.51
N MET A 4 37.49 -48.10 -1.90
CA MET A 4 37.36 -48.80 -0.60
C MET A 4 37.90 -48.04 0.63
N GLU A 5 38.51 -46.87 0.46
CA GLU A 5 39.13 -46.11 1.58
C GLU A 5 38.25 -44.94 2.07
N LYS A 6 37.00 -44.84 1.60
CA LYS A 6 36.01 -43.84 2.04
C LYS A 6 34.95 -44.36 3.01
N LEU A 7 34.98 -45.64 3.40
CA LEU A 7 33.93 -46.23 4.25
C LEU A 7 34.33 -46.48 5.71
N PHE A 8 35.62 -46.43 6.07
CA PHE A 8 36.05 -46.66 7.45
C PHE A 8 37.21 -45.75 7.88
N GLY A 9 36.85 -44.64 8.55
CA GLY A 9 37.67 -44.05 9.61
C GLY A 9 38.83 -43.14 9.17
N GLY A 10 38.60 -41.83 9.24
CA GLY A 10 39.68 -40.85 9.15
C GLY A 10 39.26 -39.41 9.44
N LYS A 11 39.27 -39.04 10.73
CA LYS A 11 39.30 -37.69 11.32
C LYS A 11 38.21 -36.70 10.89
N VAL A 12 37.25 -36.45 11.79
CA VAL A 12 36.43 -35.22 11.79
C VAL A 12 36.78 -34.42 13.04
N ASN A 13 37.40 -33.27 12.76
CA ASN A 13 37.58 -32.14 13.67
C ASN A 13 36.23 -31.69 14.23
N THR A 14 36.34 -31.07 15.41
CA THR A 14 35.37 -30.18 16.05
C THR A 14 34.50 -29.41 15.06
N ASP A 15 33.23 -29.27 15.43
CA ASP A 15 32.21 -28.33 14.93
C ASP A 15 31.02 -29.00 14.22
N ALA A 16 30.08 -29.50 15.04
CA ALA A 16 28.70 -29.71 14.62
C ALA A 16 27.73 -29.33 15.75
N PRO A 17 26.61 -28.65 15.42
CA PRO A 17 25.64 -28.15 16.40
C PRO A 17 24.75 -29.29 16.89
N GLY A 18 24.53 -29.39 18.20
CA GLY A 18 23.52 -30.29 18.76
C GLY A 18 23.98 -31.24 19.85
N GLN A 19 25.19 -31.09 20.41
CA GLN A 19 25.58 -31.87 21.57
C GLN A 19 25.12 -31.19 22.86
N LEU A 20 23.97 -31.63 23.39
CA LEU A 20 23.51 -31.27 24.73
C LEU A 20 24.52 -31.82 25.74
N ALA A 21 25.28 -30.92 26.35
CA ALA A 21 26.20 -31.24 27.43
C ALA A 21 25.42 -31.88 28.58
N LYS A 22 25.81 -33.11 28.95
CA LYS A 22 25.25 -33.84 30.07
C LYS A 22 25.80 -33.23 31.37
N GLY A 23 25.17 -32.15 31.82
CA GLY A 23 25.40 -31.56 33.14
C GLY A 23 24.77 -32.41 34.23
N SER A 24 25.59 -32.86 35.17
CA SER A 24 25.16 -33.56 36.38
C SER A 24 24.33 -32.62 37.27
N LYS A 25 23.10 -33.04 37.60
CA LYS A 25 22.18 -32.51 38.63
C LYS A 25 21.56 -31.13 38.35
N GLY A 26 20.32 -31.16 37.87
CA GLY A 26 19.22 -30.35 38.43
C GLY A 26 19.13 -28.86 38.11
N GLU A 27 20.07 -28.27 37.39
CA GLU A 27 19.98 -26.86 36.99
C GLU A 27 19.86 -26.74 35.47
N LEU A 28 18.90 -25.94 35.02
CA LEU A 28 18.76 -25.54 33.63
C LEU A 28 20.11 -24.99 33.16
N ALA A 29 20.80 -25.72 32.28
CA ALA A 29 22.12 -25.39 31.75
C ALA A 29 22.08 -24.21 30.75
N ILE A 30 21.29 -23.19 31.05
CA ILE A 30 21.37 -21.90 30.40
C ILE A 30 22.46 -21.16 31.16
N GLY A 31 23.69 -21.23 30.67
CA GLY A 31 24.76 -20.38 31.20
C GLY A 31 24.30 -18.94 31.13
N VAL A 32 23.98 -18.35 32.28
CA VAL A 32 23.38 -17.01 32.39
C VAL A 32 24.26 -15.98 31.68
N ASP A 33 25.58 -16.17 31.77
CA ASP A 33 26.58 -15.35 31.07
C ASP A 33 26.53 -15.49 29.55
N LYS A 34 26.17 -16.67 29.02
CA LYS A 34 25.95 -16.90 27.58
C LYS A 34 24.59 -16.39 27.10
N ALA A 35 23.58 -16.39 27.97
CA ALA A 35 22.26 -15.83 27.66
C ALA A 35 22.26 -14.29 27.70
N LEU A 36 23.14 -13.68 28.51
CA LEU A 36 23.36 -12.24 28.59
C LEU A 36 24.47 -11.74 27.66
N ALA A 37 25.29 -12.63 27.10
CA ALA A 37 26.27 -12.25 26.09
C ALA A 37 25.56 -11.74 24.83
N ALA A 38 25.99 -10.57 24.35
CA ALA A 38 25.45 -9.98 23.14
C ALA A 38 25.57 -10.98 21.98
N THR A 39 24.46 -11.24 21.28
CA THR A 39 24.39 -12.17 20.14
C THR A 39 25.24 -11.71 18.95
N ASP A 40 25.65 -10.43 18.93
CA ASP A 40 26.58 -9.86 17.97
C ASP A 40 27.37 -8.71 18.61
N SER A 41 28.63 -8.54 18.22
CA SER A 41 29.47 -7.37 18.52
C SER A 41 28.91 -6.05 17.97
N SER A 42 27.93 -6.10 17.08
CA SER A 42 27.18 -4.94 16.59
C SER A 42 25.87 -4.69 17.33
N ALA A 43 25.44 -5.61 18.21
CA ALA A 43 24.18 -5.49 18.92
C ALA A 43 24.26 -4.36 19.96
N ILE A 44 23.27 -3.45 19.91
CA ILE A 44 23.13 -2.33 20.83
C ILE A 44 23.02 -2.88 22.25
N ASN A 45 24.09 -2.74 23.02
CA ASN A 45 24.13 -3.06 24.42
C ASN A 45 24.60 -1.82 25.21
N PRO A 46 24.33 -1.73 26.52
CA PRO A 46 24.70 -0.56 27.33
C PRO A 46 26.20 -0.22 27.32
N HIS A 47 27.06 -1.18 26.92
CA HIS A 47 28.51 -1.08 26.90
C HIS A 47 29.11 -0.86 25.51
N ASN A 48 28.30 -0.91 24.44
CA ASN A 48 28.68 -0.82 23.04
C ASN A 48 27.63 -0.03 22.24
N VAL A 49 27.41 1.19 22.71
CA VAL A 49 26.55 2.17 22.05
C VAL A 49 27.45 3.12 21.26
N ASP A 50 27.39 3.01 19.93
CA ASP A 50 28.04 3.97 19.05
C ASP A 50 27.25 5.28 19.06
N PHE A 51 27.78 6.26 19.80
CA PHE A 51 27.17 7.58 19.91
C PHE A 51 27.65 8.57 18.85
N SER A 52 28.47 8.14 17.89
CA SER A 52 29.03 9.01 16.83
C SER A 52 27.95 9.57 15.90
N SER A 53 26.88 8.80 15.65
CA SER A 53 25.74 9.24 14.83
C SER A 53 24.83 10.27 15.53
N ILE A 54 24.89 10.33 16.87
CA ILE A 54 24.01 11.19 17.69
C ILE A 54 24.71 12.51 18.03
N ARG A 55 26.04 12.52 18.13
CA ARG A 55 26.79 13.66 18.65
C ARG A 55 27.72 14.25 17.61
N THR A 56 27.61 15.57 17.43
CA THR A 56 28.50 16.32 16.54
C THR A 56 29.89 16.54 17.13
N ALA A 57 30.03 16.55 18.46
CA ALA A 57 31.31 16.68 19.15
C ALA A 57 31.51 15.54 20.16
N PRO A 58 32.75 15.04 20.33
CA PRO A 58 33.05 13.97 21.26
C PRO A 58 32.90 14.43 22.71
N VAL A 59 32.53 13.49 23.59
CA VAL A 59 32.44 13.75 25.04
C VAL A 59 33.84 13.93 25.59
N VAL A 60 34.01 14.91 26.48
CA VAL A 60 35.27 15.14 27.21
C VAL A 60 35.30 14.17 28.40
N PRO A 61 36.17 13.14 28.42
CA PRO A 61 36.09 12.07 29.41
C PRO A 61 36.71 12.43 30.76
N LYS A 62 37.62 13.42 30.80
CA LYS A 62 38.29 13.92 32.01
C LYS A 62 38.44 15.44 31.91
N PRO A 63 38.40 16.19 33.04
CA PRO A 63 38.64 17.63 33.02
C PRO A 63 39.98 17.97 32.37
N ARG A 64 39.97 18.87 31.39
CA ARG A 64 41.18 19.40 30.73
C ARG A 64 41.01 20.87 30.37
N TYR A 65 42.13 21.57 30.21
CA TYR A 65 42.13 22.92 29.66
C TYR A 65 42.06 22.87 28.12
N PHE A 66 41.43 23.89 27.54
CA PHE A 66 41.31 24.08 26.09
C PHE A 66 42.16 25.28 25.67
N THR A 67 42.74 25.21 24.48
CA THR A 67 43.41 26.37 23.89
C THR A 67 42.37 27.38 23.38
N ALA A 68 42.76 28.65 23.22
CA ALA A 68 41.86 29.67 22.70
C ALA A 68 41.34 29.34 21.29
N THR A 69 42.17 28.70 20.45
CA THR A 69 41.78 28.26 19.11
C THR A 69 40.78 27.11 19.14
N GLU A 70 40.97 26.13 20.03
CA GLU A 70 40.00 25.04 20.24
C GLU A 70 38.66 25.56 20.74
N ALA A 71 38.67 26.49 21.70
CA ALA A 71 37.46 27.09 22.24
C ALA A 71 36.68 27.88 21.17
N GLY A 72 37.38 28.69 20.36
CA GLY A 72 36.78 29.43 19.24
C GLY A 72 36.16 28.52 18.18
N ALA A 73 36.85 27.42 17.83
CA ALA A 73 36.33 26.44 16.88
C ALA A 73 35.06 25.75 17.39
N LEU A 74 35.02 25.37 18.68
CA LEU A 74 33.83 24.79 19.31
C LEU A 74 32.66 25.77 19.35
N GLN A 75 32.93 27.05 19.62
CA GLN A 75 31.89 28.07 19.64
C GLN A 75 31.29 28.32 18.26
N ASN A 76 32.11 28.36 17.21
CA ASN A 76 31.63 28.47 15.83
C ASN A 76 30.79 27.26 15.42
N LEU A 77 31.23 26.05 15.78
CA LEU A 77 30.49 24.82 15.53
C LEU A 77 29.14 24.82 16.28
N ALA A 78 29.11 25.30 17.51
CA ALA A 78 27.88 25.44 18.29
C ALA A 78 26.88 26.40 17.63
N THR A 79 27.33 27.56 17.16
CA THR A 79 26.49 28.54 16.44
C THR A 79 25.94 27.94 15.15
N GLN A 80 26.80 27.31 14.34
CA GLN A 80 26.37 26.67 13.08
C GLN A 80 25.32 25.58 13.31
N LYS A 81 25.52 24.73 14.33
CA LYS A 81 24.58 23.65 14.66
C LYS A 81 23.25 24.20 15.19
N ARG A 82 23.28 25.31 15.95
CA ARG A 82 22.08 26.01 16.41
C ARG A 82 21.27 26.54 15.23
N GLU A 83 21.91 27.21 14.28
CA GLU A 83 21.25 27.72 13.06
C GLU A 83 20.67 26.58 12.22
N MET A 84 21.47 25.54 11.94
CA MET A 84 21.00 24.36 11.21
C MET A 84 19.82 23.69 11.90
N THR A 85 19.78 23.68 13.23
CA THR A 85 18.65 23.15 14.00
C THR A 85 17.37 23.97 13.76
N GLU A 86 17.46 25.30 13.79
CA GLU A 86 16.31 26.17 13.52
C GLU A 86 15.81 26.04 12.07
N HIS A 87 16.73 25.94 11.10
CA HIS A 87 16.38 25.65 9.71
C HIS A 87 15.68 24.28 9.58
N THR A 88 16.21 23.26 10.25
CA THR A 88 15.66 21.90 10.23
C THR A 88 14.25 21.85 10.85
N LYS A 89 14.03 22.54 11.98
CA LYS A 89 12.70 22.67 12.59
C LYS A 89 11.70 23.31 11.63
N LYS A 90 12.10 24.38 10.94
CA LYS A 90 11.25 25.06 9.95
C LYS A 90 10.96 24.14 8.75
N ALA A 91 11.98 23.45 8.24
CA ALA A 91 11.85 22.51 7.13
C ALA A 91 10.88 21.37 7.47
N TYR A 92 11.03 20.69 8.61
CA TYR A 92 10.11 19.62 9.00
C TYR A 92 8.67 20.10 9.21
N LYS A 93 8.47 21.31 9.75
CA LYS A 93 7.13 21.91 9.84
C LYS A 93 6.52 22.16 8.45
N ALA A 94 7.32 22.67 7.51
CA ALA A 94 6.89 22.88 6.14
C ALA A 94 6.56 21.55 5.44
N LEU A 95 7.42 20.55 5.54
CA LEU A 95 7.19 19.21 4.98
C LEU A 95 5.89 18.59 5.53
N LYS A 96 5.66 18.66 6.84
CA LYS A 96 4.40 18.21 7.44
C LYS A 96 3.17 18.93 6.86
N SER A 97 3.29 20.22 6.59
CA SER A 97 2.21 21.01 5.98
C SER A 97 1.96 20.61 4.53
N VAL A 98 3.01 20.30 3.77
CA VAL A 98 2.92 19.80 2.39
C VAL A 98 2.20 18.45 2.39
N ASP A 99 2.67 17.48 3.18
CA ASP A 99 2.05 16.14 3.27
C ASP A 99 0.58 16.21 3.68
N THR A 100 0.24 17.12 4.61
CA THR A 100 -1.15 17.33 5.03
C THR A 100 -2.00 17.87 3.88
N SER A 101 -1.46 18.79 3.08
CA SER A 101 -2.15 19.37 1.93
C SER A 101 -2.36 18.32 0.84
N ASP A 102 -1.32 17.53 0.54
CA ASP A 102 -1.39 16.45 -0.45
C ASP A 102 -2.44 15.42 -0.06
N ARG A 103 -2.50 15.03 1.23
CA ARG A 103 -3.54 14.15 1.76
C ARG A 103 -4.95 14.70 1.50
N VAL A 104 -5.16 16.00 1.73
CA VAL A 104 -6.47 16.64 1.51
C VAL A 104 -6.83 16.65 0.03
N VAL A 105 -5.90 17.01 -0.85
CA VAL A 105 -6.12 16.96 -2.31
C VAL A 105 -6.47 15.55 -2.77
N HIS A 106 -5.75 14.54 -2.28
CA HIS A 106 -6.06 13.14 -2.58
C HIS A 106 -7.46 12.75 -2.11
N GLN A 107 -7.85 13.11 -0.89
CA GLN A 107 -9.18 12.82 -0.36
C GLN A 107 -10.28 13.46 -1.21
N LEU A 108 -10.11 14.74 -1.59
CA LEU A 108 -11.06 15.46 -2.43
C LEU A 108 -11.17 14.82 -3.83
N HIS A 109 -10.04 14.49 -4.45
CA HIS A 109 -10.01 13.86 -5.76
C HIS A 109 -10.70 12.49 -5.75
N ARG A 110 -10.45 11.66 -4.73
CA ARG A 110 -11.14 10.37 -4.58
C ARG A 110 -12.64 10.54 -4.36
N GLY A 111 -13.05 11.53 -3.57
CA GLY A 111 -14.46 11.89 -3.41
C GLY A 111 -15.12 12.29 -4.73
N TYR A 112 -14.46 13.13 -5.53
CA TYR A 112 -14.91 13.52 -6.86
C TYR A 112 -15.05 12.31 -7.80
N GLN A 113 -14.03 11.44 -7.88
CA GLN A 113 -14.06 10.23 -8.69
C GLN A 113 -15.23 9.32 -8.30
N GLY A 114 -15.47 9.14 -7.00
CA GLY A 114 -16.62 8.39 -6.50
C GLY A 114 -17.96 8.98 -6.96
N LYS A 115 -18.09 10.31 -6.94
CA LYS A 115 -19.32 10.98 -7.40
C LYS A 115 -19.54 10.85 -8.90
N VAL A 116 -18.48 10.97 -9.70
CA VAL A 116 -18.55 10.74 -11.16
C VAL A 116 -19.02 9.32 -11.46
N ALA A 117 -18.46 8.32 -10.78
CA ALA A 117 -18.89 6.93 -10.95
C ALA A 117 -20.36 6.70 -10.58
N GLN A 118 -20.83 7.26 -9.46
CA GLN A 118 -22.25 7.19 -9.08
C GLN A 118 -23.17 7.82 -10.13
N ASN A 119 -22.80 9.00 -10.63
CA ASN A 119 -23.57 9.68 -11.66
C ASN A 119 -23.62 8.86 -12.96
N GLU A 120 -22.53 8.20 -13.31
CA GLU A 120 -22.47 7.35 -14.50
C GLU A 120 -23.39 6.12 -14.36
N VAL A 121 -23.37 5.46 -13.20
CA VAL A 121 -24.31 4.36 -12.92
C VAL A 121 -25.75 4.83 -13.00
N ALA A 122 -26.07 6.02 -12.50
CA ALA A 122 -27.41 6.60 -12.59
C ALA A 122 -27.85 6.84 -14.04
N ARG A 123 -26.96 7.36 -14.89
CA ARG A 123 -27.22 7.53 -16.34
C ARG A 123 -27.47 6.21 -17.03
N LEU A 124 -26.60 5.22 -16.79
CA LEU A 124 -26.76 3.88 -17.34
C LEU A 124 -28.08 3.26 -16.90
N LYS A 125 -28.47 3.42 -15.63
CA LYS A 125 -29.76 2.95 -15.13
C LYS A 125 -30.93 3.60 -15.86
N SER A 126 -30.92 4.91 -16.06
CA SER A 126 -31.97 5.59 -16.83
C SER A 126 -32.05 5.08 -18.28
N ASN A 127 -30.90 4.83 -18.92
CA ASN A 127 -30.85 4.25 -20.26
C ASN A 127 -31.44 2.85 -20.29
N THR A 128 -31.12 2.01 -19.29
CA THR A 128 -31.70 0.65 -19.20
C THR A 128 -33.21 0.69 -19.01
N GLN A 129 -33.73 1.59 -18.16
CA GLN A 129 -35.17 1.73 -17.95
C GLN A 129 -35.90 2.18 -19.23
N LEU A 130 -35.32 3.10 -19.98
CA LEU A 130 -35.87 3.50 -21.28
C LEU A 130 -35.87 2.32 -22.26
N ALA A 131 -34.77 1.56 -22.33
CA ALA A 131 -34.70 0.38 -23.19
C ALA A 131 -35.77 -0.65 -22.82
N GLU A 132 -35.96 -0.93 -21.53
CA GLU A 132 -37.02 -1.82 -21.02
C GLU A 132 -38.41 -1.33 -21.46
N GLN A 133 -38.71 -0.04 -21.33
CA GLN A 133 -39.98 0.53 -21.76
C GLN A 133 -40.21 0.38 -23.27
N ILE A 134 -39.19 0.69 -24.08
CA ILE A 134 -39.24 0.50 -25.54
C ILE A 134 -39.47 -0.97 -25.89
N HIS A 135 -38.80 -1.90 -25.21
CA HIS A 135 -39.01 -3.33 -25.43
C HIS A 135 -40.41 -3.79 -25.02
N SER A 136 -40.92 -3.29 -23.89
CA SER A 136 -42.25 -3.64 -23.37
C SER A 136 -43.39 -3.17 -24.27
N SER A 137 -43.21 -2.09 -25.03
CA SER A 137 -44.24 -1.55 -25.94
C SER A 137 -44.25 -2.23 -27.33
N ARG A 138 -43.28 -3.10 -27.65
CA ARG A 138 -43.22 -3.81 -28.94
C ARG A 138 -44.48 -4.63 -29.26
N PRO A 139 -45.07 -5.40 -28.33
CA PRO A 139 -46.29 -6.14 -28.60
C PRO A 139 -47.46 -5.21 -28.95
N ASP A 140 -47.57 -4.05 -28.29
CA ASP A 140 -48.63 -3.09 -28.56
C ASP A 140 -48.49 -2.50 -29.97
N TYR A 141 -47.28 -2.15 -30.40
CA TYR A 141 -47.02 -1.74 -31.78
C TYR A 141 -47.38 -2.83 -32.79
N ALA A 142 -47.04 -4.10 -32.49
CA ALA A 142 -47.40 -5.22 -33.36
C ALA A 142 -48.93 -5.41 -33.45
N GLN A 143 -49.65 -5.29 -32.32
CA GLN A 143 -51.11 -5.33 -32.31
C GLN A 143 -51.73 -4.14 -33.06
N MET A 144 -51.17 -2.95 -32.92
CA MET A 144 -51.62 -1.77 -33.67
C MET A 144 -51.45 -1.99 -35.18
N HIS A 145 -50.31 -2.52 -35.63
CA HIS A 145 -50.09 -2.87 -37.03
C HIS A 145 -51.11 -3.90 -37.53
N GLN A 146 -51.35 -4.96 -36.77
CA GLN A 146 -52.34 -5.99 -37.12
C GLN A 146 -53.77 -5.41 -37.24
N ARG A 147 -54.14 -4.48 -36.36
CA ARG A 147 -55.44 -3.80 -36.43
C ARG A 147 -55.57 -2.91 -37.67
N VAL A 148 -54.51 -2.23 -38.07
CA VAL A 148 -54.47 -1.43 -39.31
C VAL A 148 -54.66 -2.34 -40.53
N GLU A 149 -53.94 -3.46 -40.62
CA GLU A 149 -54.11 -4.40 -41.74
C GLU A 149 -55.53 -4.97 -41.83
N VAL A 150 -56.16 -5.28 -40.69
CA VAL A 150 -57.55 -5.75 -40.67
C VAL A 150 -58.52 -4.65 -41.12
N ALA A 151 -58.31 -3.40 -40.69
CA ALA A 151 -59.12 -2.27 -41.14
C ALA A 151 -58.98 -2.03 -42.65
N ASP A 152 -57.75 -2.11 -43.18
CA ASP A 152 -57.47 -1.95 -44.61
C ASP A 152 -58.14 -3.05 -45.43
N LYS A 153 -58.01 -4.32 -45.03
CA LYS A 153 -58.71 -5.44 -45.67
C LYS A 153 -60.22 -5.25 -45.66
N THR A 154 -60.78 -4.86 -44.51
CA THR A 154 -62.23 -4.62 -44.37
C THR A 154 -62.70 -3.50 -45.30
N ALA A 155 -61.93 -2.42 -45.43
CA ALA A 155 -62.23 -1.31 -46.34
C ALA A 155 -62.17 -1.75 -47.81
N VAL A 156 -61.14 -2.50 -48.20
CA VAL A 156 -60.99 -3.06 -49.56
C VAL A 156 -62.15 -4.00 -49.90
N ASP A 157 -62.51 -4.91 -48.99
CA ASP A 157 -63.63 -5.83 -49.17
C ASP A 157 -64.96 -5.08 -49.29
N ALA A 158 -65.17 -4.03 -48.51
CA ALA A 158 -66.36 -3.18 -48.61
C ALA A 158 -66.42 -2.44 -49.97
N ILE A 159 -65.30 -1.90 -50.44
CA ILE A 159 -65.21 -1.27 -51.77
C ILE A 159 -65.49 -2.28 -52.88
N ALA A 160 -64.95 -3.50 -52.78
CA ALA A 160 -65.18 -4.57 -53.74
C ALA A 160 -66.67 -4.94 -53.81
N LYS A 161 -67.32 -5.15 -52.66
CA LYS A 161 -68.77 -5.41 -52.58
C LYS A 161 -69.61 -4.27 -53.16
N ILE A 162 -69.24 -3.02 -52.89
CA ILE A 162 -69.90 -1.86 -53.50
C ILE A 162 -69.75 -1.94 -55.02
N LYS A 163 -68.55 -2.15 -55.55
CA LYS A 163 -68.34 -2.28 -57.01
C LYS A 163 -69.15 -3.41 -57.63
N GLU A 164 -69.22 -4.58 -57.00
CA GLU A 164 -70.06 -5.70 -57.45
C GLU A 164 -71.55 -5.33 -57.44
N SER A 165 -72.02 -4.56 -56.46
CA SER A 165 -73.42 -4.12 -56.37
C SER A 165 -73.82 -3.04 -57.38
N TYR A 166 -72.87 -2.28 -57.92
CA TYR A 166 -73.11 -1.15 -58.84
C TYR A 166 -72.78 -1.45 -60.32
N GLY A 167 -72.35 -2.67 -60.67
CA GLY A 167 -72.07 -3.14 -62.04
C GLY A 167 -70.76 -2.59 -62.61
N ALA A 168 -69.75 -3.41 -62.93
CA ALA A 168 -69.69 -4.19 -64.17
C ALA A 168 -70.88 -5.12 -64.45
#